data_AF-A0A0R0BNY8-F1
#
_entry.id   AF-A0A0R0BNY8-F1
#
_cell.length_a   1.000
_cell.length_b   1.000
_cell.length_c   1.000
_cell.angle_alpha   90.00
_cell.angle_beta   90.00
_cell.angle_gamma   90.00
#
_symmetry.space_group_name_H-M   'P 1'
#
loop_
_entity.id
_entity.type
_entity.pdbx_description
1 polymer ?
#
loop_
_entity_poly.entity_id
_entity_poly.type
_entity_poly.pdbx_seq_one_letter_code
_entity_poly.pdbx_strand_id
1 'polypeptide(L)'
;MVTATVLGHWQWDHLQVWQLPHTAGTRGEPQARQVLAPVLGLAPEQLPISRSERGRPQLGRPLEGQDVGWSHSGGHLLVALGQGVRLGVDLERIQPRPRMAEVIARFFHPDEVAWLLGLEEAARQQWFFRVWCAKEALLKAHGHGISFGLHRFAFAPQGQCLQVSVSDPELGPAGSWQLREWAIGADFRAALAWQPL
;
A
#
# COMPACT_ATOMS: atom_id res chain seq x y z
N MET A 1 -9.82 4.74 -27.70
CA MET A 1 -9.18 4.52 -26.40
C MET A 1 -9.94 5.33 -25.37
N VAL A 2 -10.53 4.70 -24.36
CA VAL A 2 -11.18 5.42 -23.26
C VAL A 2 -10.06 5.85 -22.32
N THR A 3 -9.74 7.14 -22.26
CA THR A 3 -8.78 7.67 -21.30
C THR A 3 -9.31 7.39 -19.90
N ALA A 4 -8.54 6.73 -19.04
CA ALA A 4 -8.97 6.48 -17.67
C ALA A 4 -9.17 7.81 -16.94
N THR A 5 -10.33 8.01 -16.32
CA THR A 5 -10.60 9.19 -15.48
C THR A 5 -9.73 9.14 -14.23
N VAL A 6 -8.81 10.10 -14.08
CA VAL A 6 -7.94 10.24 -12.89
C VAL A 6 -8.56 11.23 -11.91
N LEU A 7 -8.81 10.79 -10.68
CA LEU A 7 -9.35 11.62 -9.58
C LEU A 7 -8.25 12.33 -8.79
N GLY A 8 -7.05 11.75 -8.75
CA GLY A 8 -5.90 12.27 -8.03
C GLY A 8 -4.61 11.68 -8.57
N HIS A 9 -3.52 12.46 -8.49
CA HIS A 9 -2.19 12.04 -8.90
C HIS A 9 -1.17 12.62 -7.91
N TRP A 10 -0.32 11.75 -7.38
CA TRP A 10 0.79 12.11 -6.50
C TRP A 10 2.09 11.68 -7.15
N GLN A 11 3.10 12.54 -7.06
CA GLN A 11 4.44 12.27 -7.57
C GLN A 11 5.47 12.63 -6.50
N TRP A 12 6.35 11.69 -6.21
CA TRP A 12 7.48 11.86 -5.29
C TRP A 12 8.73 11.27 -5.93
N ASP A 13 9.63 12.13 -6.40
CA ASP A 13 10.85 11.74 -7.12
C ASP A 13 10.55 10.78 -8.28
N HIS A 14 10.92 9.50 -8.12
CA HIS A 14 10.75 8.42 -9.08
C HIS A 14 9.49 7.58 -8.83
N LEU A 15 8.59 8.02 -7.94
CA LEU A 15 7.35 7.35 -7.58
C LEU A 15 6.15 8.14 -8.08
N GLN A 16 5.16 7.42 -8.61
CA GLN A 16 3.89 7.99 -9.03
C GLN A 16 2.73 7.13 -8.52
N VAL A 17 1.67 7.78 -8.05
CA VAL A 17 0.44 7.12 -7.63
C VAL A 17 -0.77 7.83 -8.25
N TRP A 18 -1.65 7.08 -8.88
CA TRP A 18 -2.91 7.58 -9.44
C TRP A 18 -4.09 7.01 -8.68
N GLN A 19 -5.11 7.85 -8.45
CA GLN A 19 -6.42 7.44 -7.97
C GLN A 19 -7.41 7.43 -9.13
N LEU A 20 -8.16 6.34 -9.24
CA LEU A 20 -9.20 6.13 -10.22
C LEU A 20 -10.55 5.87 -9.51
N PRO A 21 -11.69 6.17 -10.16
CA PRO A 21 -12.96 5.58 -9.76
C PRO A 21 -12.88 4.07 -9.98
N HIS A 22 -13.56 3.29 -9.13
CA HIS A 22 -13.54 1.84 -9.20
C HIS A 22 -14.88 1.25 -8.81
N THR A 23 -15.25 0.14 -9.46
CA THR A 23 -16.44 -0.63 -9.11
C THR A 23 -16.05 -1.71 -8.11
N ALA A 24 -16.55 -1.60 -6.88
CA ALA A 24 -16.26 -2.55 -5.81
C ALA A 24 -16.50 -4.01 -6.26
N GLY A 25 -15.57 -4.90 -5.90
CA GLY A 25 -15.63 -6.32 -6.25
C GLY A 25 -15.09 -6.69 -7.63
N THR A 26 -14.70 -5.70 -8.45
CA THR A 26 -14.05 -5.98 -9.74
C THR A 26 -12.53 -6.02 -9.60
N ARG A 27 -11.83 -6.61 -10.57
CA ARG A 27 -10.36 -6.63 -10.58
C ARG A 27 -9.82 -5.24 -10.94
N GLY A 28 -8.82 -4.75 -10.21
CA GLY A 28 -8.17 -3.46 -10.52
C GLY A 28 -7.21 -3.49 -11.72
N GLU A 29 -6.69 -4.65 -12.10
CA GLU A 29 -5.65 -4.78 -13.15
C GLU A 29 -6.03 -4.16 -14.50
N PRO A 30 -7.25 -4.37 -15.05
CA PRO A 30 -7.64 -3.75 -16.32
C PRO A 30 -7.51 -2.23 -16.31
N GLN A 31 -7.87 -1.58 -15.20
CA GLN A 31 -7.74 -0.12 -15.04
C GLN A 31 -6.29 0.30 -14.80
N ALA A 32 -5.52 -0.48 -14.04
CA ALA A 32 -4.10 -0.24 -13.83
C ALA A 32 -3.34 -0.21 -15.18
N ARG A 33 -3.64 -1.14 -16.09
CA ARG A 33 -3.06 -1.17 -17.44
C ARG A 33 -3.33 0.12 -18.23
N GLN A 34 -4.55 0.66 -18.13
CA GLN A 34 -4.93 1.88 -18.85
C GLN A 34 -4.14 3.13 -18.39
N VAL A 35 -3.69 3.15 -17.13
CA VAL A 35 -2.90 4.27 -16.59
C VAL A 35 -1.41 4.04 -16.76
N LEU A 36 -0.93 2.83 -16.48
CA LEU A 36 0.49 2.51 -16.52
C LEU A 36 1.05 2.50 -17.94
N ALA A 37 0.31 1.95 -18.91
CA ALA A 37 0.85 1.71 -20.24
C ALA A 37 1.23 3.01 -20.99
N PRO A 38 0.40 4.06 -21.01
CA PRO A 38 0.79 5.32 -21.65
C PRO A 38 2.04 5.97 -21.03
N VAL A 39 2.17 5.90 -19.69
CA VAL A 39 3.34 6.43 -18.96
C VAL A 39 4.61 5.65 -19.31
N LEU A 40 4.46 4.37 -19.63
CA LEU A 40 5.56 3.47 -20.00
C LEU A 40 5.76 3.35 -21.52
N GLY A 41 5.04 4.15 -22.33
CA GLY A 41 5.16 4.16 -23.79
C GLY A 41 4.63 2.90 -24.48
N LEU A 42 3.66 2.21 -23.89
CA LEU A 42 3.09 0.95 -24.37
C LEU A 42 1.56 1.03 -24.56
N ALA A 43 1.01 0.09 -25.32
CA ALA A 43 -0.44 -0.17 -25.29
C ALA A 43 -0.83 -0.98 -24.04
N PRO A 44 -2.04 -0.80 -23.46
CA PRO A 44 -2.48 -1.53 -22.26
C PRO A 44 -2.37 -3.06 -22.36
N GLU A 45 -2.62 -3.61 -23.54
CA GLU A 45 -2.58 -5.04 -23.84
C GLU A 45 -1.15 -5.57 -23.97
N GLN A 46 -0.19 -4.68 -24.24
CA GLN A 46 1.23 -5.00 -24.40
C GLN A 46 2.02 -4.85 -23.10
N LEU A 47 1.42 -4.31 -22.04
CA LEU A 47 2.10 -4.13 -20.76
C LEU A 47 2.45 -5.51 -20.16
N PRO A 48 3.75 -5.84 -19.98
CA PRO A 48 4.22 -7.19 -19.64
C PRO A 48 4.06 -7.48 -18.14
N ILE A 49 2.83 -7.38 -17.63
CA ILE A 49 2.51 -7.71 -16.23
C ILE A 49 2.37 -9.23 -16.09
N SER A 50 3.14 -9.81 -15.18
CA SER A 50 2.98 -11.17 -14.68
C SER A 50 2.67 -11.16 -13.17
N ARG A 51 2.39 -12.34 -12.62
CA ARG A 51 2.16 -12.54 -11.18
C ARG A 51 3.28 -13.41 -10.63
N SER A 52 3.90 -12.99 -9.54
CA SER A 52 4.76 -13.87 -8.74
C SER A 52 3.97 -15.04 -8.15
N GLU A 53 4.67 -16.03 -7.57
CA GLU A 53 4.06 -17.17 -6.86
C GLU A 53 3.04 -16.76 -5.79
N ARG A 54 3.22 -15.57 -5.20
CA ARG A 54 2.36 -15.01 -4.16
C ARG A 54 1.36 -13.98 -4.69
N GLY A 55 1.20 -13.86 -6.01
CA GLY A 55 0.19 -13.01 -6.64
C GLY A 55 0.55 -11.52 -6.75
N ARG A 56 1.74 -11.11 -6.30
CA ARG A 56 2.24 -9.73 -6.50
C ARG A 56 2.47 -9.47 -7.99
N PRO A 57 2.01 -8.35 -8.56
CA PRO A 57 2.29 -7.99 -9.94
C PRO A 57 3.78 -7.67 -10.14
N GLN A 58 4.31 -8.00 -11.32
CA GLN A 58 5.70 -7.75 -11.73
C GLN A 58 5.73 -7.34 -13.20
N LEU A 59 6.64 -6.45 -13.56
CA LEU A 59 6.87 -6.06 -14.95
C LEU A 59 8.02 -6.87 -15.55
N GLY A 60 7.80 -7.44 -16.73
CA GLY A 60 8.82 -8.10 -17.54
C GLY A 60 9.59 -7.13 -18.45
N ARG A 61 10.41 -7.69 -19.35
CA ARG A 61 11.20 -6.92 -20.33
C ARG A 61 10.32 -6.02 -21.21
N PRO A 62 10.76 -4.80 -21.58
CA PRO A 62 12.04 -4.15 -21.26
C PRO A 62 12.01 -3.28 -19.99
N LEU A 63 11.07 -3.54 -19.08
CA LEU A 63 10.80 -2.70 -17.92
C LEU A 63 11.50 -3.22 -16.65
N GLU A 64 12.61 -3.96 -16.80
CA GLU A 64 13.41 -4.40 -15.66
C GLU A 64 13.96 -3.19 -14.92
N GLY A 65 13.48 -2.95 -13.70
CA GLY A 65 13.79 -1.77 -12.90
C GLY A 65 12.59 -0.85 -12.65
N GLN A 66 11.45 -1.10 -13.31
CA GLN A 66 10.17 -0.53 -12.92
C GLN A 66 9.41 -1.53 -12.04
N ASP A 67 8.66 -1.00 -11.10
CA ASP A 67 7.82 -1.79 -10.21
C ASP A 67 6.45 -1.14 -10.02
N VAL A 68 5.44 -1.98 -9.81
CA VAL A 68 4.04 -1.56 -9.83
C VAL A 68 3.25 -2.22 -8.71
N GLY A 69 2.21 -1.55 -8.28
CA GLY A 69 1.25 -2.09 -7.31
C GLY A 69 -0.09 -1.39 -7.44
N TRP A 70 -1.14 -2.02 -6.94
CA TRP A 70 -2.44 -1.36 -6.83
C TRP A 70 -3.25 -1.95 -5.69
N SER A 71 -4.12 -1.11 -5.13
CA SER A 71 -5.07 -1.49 -4.09
C SER A 71 -6.39 -0.76 -4.31
N HIS A 72 -7.50 -1.39 -3.95
CA HIS A 72 -8.83 -0.78 -4.10
C HIS A 72 -9.64 -0.95 -2.83
N SER A 73 -10.41 0.07 -2.50
CA SER A 73 -11.37 0.04 -1.40
C SER A 73 -12.55 0.93 -1.72
N GLY A 74 -13.76 0.43 -1.47
CA GLY A 74 -15.00 1.10 -1.88
C GLY A 74 -14.99 1.43 -3.37
N GLY A 75 -15.22 2.71 -3.68
CA GLY A 75 -15.33 3.25 -5.03
C GLY A 75 -13.99 3.72 -5.65
N HIS A 76 -12.86 3.35 -5.07
CA HIS A 76 -11.55 3.87 -5.46
C HIS A 76 -10.52 2.77 -5.71
N LEU A 77 -9.62 3.04 -6.66
CA LEU A 77 -8.45 2.24 -6.97
C LEU A 77 -7.23 3.16 -6.96
N LEU A 78 -6.19 2.76 -6.23
CA LEU A 78 -4.86 3.33 -6.33
C LEU A 78 -3.99 2.47 -7.23
N VAL A 79 -3.22 3.10 -8.09
CA VAL A 79 -2.23 2.47 -8.98
C VAL A 79 -0.90 3.17 -8.74
N ALA A 80 0.15 2.41 -8.45
CA ALA A 80 1.48 2.93 -8.16
C ALA A 80 2.50 2.43 -9.20
N LEU A 81 3.46 3.28 -9.54
CA LEU A 81 4.61 3.01 -10.38
C LEU A 81 5.86 3.60 -9.72
N GLY A 82 6.97 2.88 -9.76
CA GLY A 82 8.25 3.38 -9.27
C GLY A 82 9.44 2.78 -10.01
N GLN A 83 10.49 3.56 -10.14
CA GLN A 83 11.75 3.13 -10.77
C GLN A 83 12.83 2.86 -9.72
N GLY A 84 13.58 1.76 -9.85
CA GLY A 84 14.71 1.44 -8.96
C GLY A 84 14.30 1.07 -7.54
N VAL A 85 13.04 0.70 -7.34
CA VAL A 85 12.47 0.38 -6.02
C VAL A 85 11.63 -0.89 -6.07
N ARG A 86 11.40 -1.45 -4.88
CA ARG A 86 10.30 -2.37 -4.62
C ARG A 86 9.22 -1.64 -3.83
N LEU A 87 8.01 -1.51 -4.37
CA LEU A 87 6.90 -0.76 -3.80
C LEU A 87 5.64 -1.58 -3.61
N GLY A 88 4.78 -1.08 -2.72
CA GLY A 88 3.44 -1.56 -2.49
C GLY A 88 2.57 -0.39 -2.05
N VAL A 89 1.35 -0.34 -2.56
CA VAL A 89 0.36 0.68 -2.23
C VAL A 89 -0.85 0.00 -1.59
N ASP A 90 -1.42 0.66 -0.59
CA ASP A 90 -2.65 0.25 0.03
C ASP A 90 -3.65 1.42 0.19
N LEU A 91 -4.93 1.07 0.26
CA LEU A 91 -6.05 1.99 0.37
C LEU A 91 -7.13 1.34 1.25
N GLU A 92 -7.55 2.03 2.29
CA GLU A 92 -8.51 1.54 3.25
C GLU A 92 -9.60 2.54 3.55
N ARG A 93 -10.85 2.08 3.54
CA ARG A 93 -12.01 2.88 3.93
C ARG A 93 -12.11 2.93 5.45
N ILE A 94 -12.11 4.14 6.00
CA ILE A 94 -12.36 4.41 7.41
C ILE A 94 -13.84 4.14 7.67
N GLN A 95 -14.10 3.12 8.48
CA GLN A 95 -15.45 2.75 8.89
C GLN A 95 -15.42 2.14 10.30
N PRO A 96 -16.55 2.11 11.03
CA PRO A 96 -16.60 1.41 12.31
C PRO A 96 -16.12 -0.03 12.19
N ARG A 97 -15.21 -0.45 13.07
CA ARG A 97 -14.65 -1.80 13.11
C ARG A 97 -14.82 -2.37 14.54
N PRO A 98 -15.95 -3.03 14.84
CA PRO A 98 -16.30 -3.41 16.22
C PRO A 98 -15.25 -4.27 16.94
N ARG A 99 -14.47 -5.07 16.20
CA ARG A 99 -13.41 -5.94 16.73
C ARG A 99 -12.00 -5.36 16.54
N MET A 100 -11.87 -4.04 16.42
CA MET A 100 -10.57 -3.38 16.17
C MET A 100 -9.55 -3.70 17.27
N ALA A 101 -9.94 -3.60 18.53
CA ALA A 101 -9.05 -3.89 19.66
C ALA A 101 -8.58 -5.36 19.67
N GLU A 102 -9.47 -6.30 19.34
CA GLU A 102 -9.12 -7.72 19.21
C GLU A 102 -8.14 -7.97 18.06
N VAL A 103 -8.33 -7.30 16.91
CA VAL A 103 -7.41 -7.40 15.77
C VAL A 103 -6.03 -6.89 16.15
N ILE A 104 -5.96 -5.74 16.83
CA ILE A 104 -4.69 -5.20 17.34
C ILE A 104 -4.05 -6.23 18.27
N ALA A 105 -4.75 -6.61 19.34
CA ALA A 105 -4.22 -7.51 20.38
C ALA A 105 -3.73 -8.86 19.84
N ARG A 106 -4.42 -9.41 18.83
CA ARG A 106 -4.12 -10.76 18.31
C ARG A 106 -3.06 -10.78 17.22
N PHE A 107 -2.96 -9.73 16.41
CA PHE A 107 -2.17 -9.79 15.17
C PHE A 107 -1.02 -8.79 15.09
N PHE A 108 -1.07 -7.65 15.80
CA PHE A 108 -0.05 -6.61 15.67
C PHE A 108 1.20 -6.92 16.50
N HIS A 109 2.29 -6.19 16.26
CA HIS A 109 3.51 -6.35 17.05
C HIS A 109 3.27 -5.89 18.49
N PRO A 110 3.86 -6.54 19.52
CA PRO A 110 3.65 -6.17 20.93
C PRO A 110 3.80 -4.67 21.23
N ASP A 111 4.78 -3.99 20.63
CA ASP A 111 4.98 -2.54 20.78
C ASP A 111 3.79 -1.72 20.26
N GLU A 112 3.22 -2.10 19.11
CA GLU A 112 2.03 -1.46 18.55
C GLU A 112 0.79 -1.79 19.38
N VAL A 113 0.70 -3.00 19.94
CA VAL A 113 -0.39 -3.39 20.84
C VAL A 113 -0.37 -2.51 22.09
N ALA A 114 0.78 -2.39 22.75
CA ALA A 114 0.95 -1.56 23.94
C ALA A 114 0.63 -0.09 23.65
N TRP A 115 1.11 0.42 22.51
CA TRP A 115 0.84 1.80 22.08
C TRP A 115 -0.63 2.04 21.74
N LEU A 116 -1.21 1.29 20.79
CA LEU A 116 -2.54 1.56 20.25
C LEU A 116 -3.64 1.26 21.27
N LEU A 117 -3.51 0.21 22.08
CA LEU A 117 -4.50 -0.10 23.11
C LEU A 117 -4.41 0.85 24.31
N GLY A 118 -3.30 1.57 24.48
CA GLY A 118 -3.15 2.63 25.47
C GLY A 118 -3.83 3.96 25.07
N LEU A 119 -4.26 4.12 23.82
CA LEU A 119 -4.92 5.34 23.35
C LEU A 119 -6.42 5.34 23.66
N GLU A 120 -6.97 6.55 23.82
CA GLU A 120 -8.43 6.81 23.79
C GLU A 120 -9.05 6.30 22.47
N GLU A 121 -10.32 5.90 22.51
CA GLU A 121 -10.97 5.18 21.41
C GLU A 121 -10.90 5.91 20.07
N ALA A 122 -11.20 7.21 20.06
CA ALA A 122 -11.17 8.02 18.83
C ALA A 122 -9.75 8.11 18.22
N ALA A 123 -8.73 8.32 19.06
CA ALA A 123 -7.34 8.36 18.62
C ALA A 123 -6.88 6.96 18.15
N ARG A 124 -7.26 5.91 18.88
CA ARG A 124 -6.97 4.51 18.51
C ARG A 124 -7.54 4.18 17.14
N GLN A 125 -8.78 4.58 16.84
CA GLN A 125 -9.38 4.33 15.54
C GLN A 125 -8.61 5.02 14.41
N GLN A 126 -8.23 6.27 14.61
CA GLN A 126 -7.44 7.02 13.62
C GLN A 126 -6.08 6.36 13.36
N TRP A 127 -5.36 5.98 14.42
CA TRP A 127 -4.05 5.33 14.29
C TRP A 127 -4.15 3.90 13.76
N PHE A 128 -5.19 3.15 14.10
CA PHE A 128 -5.41 1.80 13.60
C PHE A 128 -5.43 1.76 12.06
N PHE A 129 -6.23 2.62 11.42
CA PHE A 129 -6.31 2.63 9.95
C PHE A 129 -4.99 3.03 9.28
N ARG A 130 -4.23 3.93 9.92
CA ARG A 130 -2.89 4.31 9.45
C ARG A 130 -1.92 3.13 9.51
N VAL A 131 -1.78 2.53 10.69
CA VAL A 131 -0.88 1.37 10.90
C VAL A 131 -1.30 0.19 10.03
N TRP A 132 -2.60 -0.11 9.96
CA TRP A 132 -3.12 -1.19 9.10
C TRP A 132 -2.77 -0.97 7.63
N CYS A 133 -3.06 0.22 7.10
CA CYS A 133 -2.78 0.55 5.70
C CYS A 133 -1.27 0.53 5.40
N ALA A 134 -0.44 1.07 6.31
CA ALA A 134 1.01 1.01 6.20
C ALA A 134 1.55 -0.42 6.20
N LYS A 135 1.02 -1.31 7.07
CA LYS A 135 1.39 -2.72 7.11
C LYS A 135 1.01 -3.45 5.82
N GLU A 136 -0.19 -3.24 5.32
CA GLU A 136 -0.62 -3.83 4.05
C GLU A 136 0.23 -3.35 2.88
N ALA A 137 0.52 -2.05 2.81
CA ALA A 137 1.39 -1.48 1.77
C ALA A 137 2.79 -2.12 1.79
N LEU A 138 3.40 -2.26 2.97
CA LEU A 138 4.72 -2.88 3.14
C LEU A 138 4.70 -4.36 2.74
N LEU A 139 3.68 -5.12 3.16
CA LEU A 139 3.55 -6.52 2.78
C LEU A 139 3.32 -6.70 1.28
N LYS A 140 2.50 -5.86 0.66
CA LYS A 140 2.33 -5.81 -0.80
C LYS A 140 3.64 -5.51 -1.52
N ALA A 141 4.45 -4.61 -0.96
CA ALA A 141 5.78 -4.32 -1.49
C ALA A 141 6.67 -5.56 -1.44
N HIS A 142 6.74 -6.21 -0.29
CA HIS A 142 7.54 -7.41 -0.10
C HIS A 142 7.06 -8.60 -0.95
N GLY A 143 5.75 -8.66 -1.25
CA GLY A 143 5.12 -9.73 -2.02
C GLY A 143 4.40 -10.77 -1.17
N HIS A 144 4.02 -10.41 0.05
CA HIS A 144 3.21 -11.25 0.93
C HIS A 144 1.86 -10.59 1.23
N GLY A 145 0.92 -11.41 1.69
CA GLY A 145 -0.30 -10.93 2.35
C GLY A 145 -0.15 -10.91 3.87
N ILE A 146 -1.25 -10.59 4.55
CA ILE A 146 -1.37 -10.61 6.02
C ILE A 146 -0.91 -11.94 6.64
N SER A 147 -0.98 -13.05 5.90
CA SER A 147 -0.52 -14.38 6.33
C SER A 147 0.96 -14.45 6.67
N PHE A 148 1.78 -13.49 6.23
CA PHE A 148 3.17 -13.37 6.70
C PHE A 148 3.26 -13.15 8.21
N GLY A 149 2.27 -12.47 8.79
CA GLY A 149 2.20 -12.14 10.21
C GLY A 149 2.44 -10.65 10.47
N LEU A 150 1.39 -9.93 10.87
CA LEU A 150 1.46 -8.50 11.18
C LEU A 150 2.29 -8.19 12.46
N HIS A 151 2.60 -9.21 13.26
CA HIS A 151 3.38 -9.11 14.49
C HIS A 151 4.89 -9.20 14.24
N ARG A 152 5.32 -9.48 13.01
CA ARG A 152 6.75 -9.67 12.67
C ARG A 152 7.51 -8.36 12.46
N PHE A 153 6.80 -7.25 12.37
CA PHE A 153 7.35 -5.92 12.16
C PHE A 153 6.42 -4.89 12.79
N ALA A 154 6.96 -3.73 13.15
CA ALA A 154 6.24 -2.69 13.85
C ALA A 154 6.44 -1.34 13.19
N PHE A 155 5.39 -0.53 13.20
CA PHE A 155 5.48 0.91 13.02
C PHE A 155 5.44 1.63 14.37
N ALA A 156 6.17 2.74 14.46
CA ALA A 156 6.07 3.70 15.54
C ALA A 156 5.80 5.10 14.99
N PRO A 157 5.11 5.95 15.76
CA PRO A 157 4.94 7.35 15.38
C PRO A 157 6.27 8.11 15.55
N GLN A 158 6.67 8.86 14.53
CA GLN A 158 7.67 9.92 14.63
C GLN A 158 7.00 11.26 14.31
N GLY A 159 6.60 11.97 15.37
CA GLY A 159 5.75 13.15 15.23
C GLY A 159 4.40 12.77 14.59
N GLN A 160 4.11 13.33 13.42
CA GLN A 160 2.88 13.01 12.68
C GLN A 160 3.05 11.89 11.64
N CYS A 161 4.26 11.36 11.45
CA CYS A 161 4.55 10.30 10.47
C CYS A 161 4.63 8.92 11.15
N LEU A 162 4.40 7.84 10.39
CA LEU A 162 4.79 6.50 10.79
C LEU A 162 6.16 6.13 10.21
N GLN A 163 6.94 5.37 10.97
CA GLN A 163 8.17 4.74 10.51
C GLN A 163 8.26 3.31 10.99
N VAL A 164 8.94 2.45 10.23
CA VAL A 164 9.21 1.08 10.64
C VAL A 164 10.21 1.12 11.80
N SER A 165 9.79 0.68 12.99
CA SER A 165 10.63 0.63 14.19
C SER A 165 11.26 -0.74 14.40
N VAL A 166 10.55 -1.80 14.02
CA VAL A 166 11.01 -3.19 14.08
C VAL A 166 10.73 -3.83 12.73
N SER A 167 11.67 -4.61 12.22
CA SER A 167 11.53 -5.33 10.95
C SER A 167 12.05 -6.74 11.10
N ASP A 168 11.28 -7.70 10.61
CA ASP A 168 11.71 -9.08 10.46
C ASP A 168 12.90 -9.15 9.50
N PRO A 169 13.91 -10.01 9.74
CA PRO A 169 15.02 -10.18 8.80
C PRO A 169 14.59 -10.49 7.35
N GLU A 170 13.47 -11.20 7.15
CA GLU A 170 12.95 -11.46 5.80
C GLU A 170 12.48 -10.19 5.07
N LEU A 171 12.07 -9.16 5.82
CA LEU A 171 11.65 -7.86 5.29
C LEU A 171 12.83 -6.92 5.03
N GLY A 172 14.04 -7.27 5.49
CA GLY A 172 15.21 -6.40 5.46
C GLY A 172 15.25 -5.41 6.63
N PRO A 173 16.30 -4.56 6.70
CA PRO A 173 16.48 -3.62 7.80
C PRO A 173 15.32 -2.62 7.90
N ALA A 174 14.87 -2.28 9.11
CA ALA A 174 13.80 -1.31 9.31
C ALA A 174 14.08 0.04 8.61
N GLY A 175 15.33 0.51 8.64
CA GLY A 175 15.75 1.78 8.02
C GLY A 175 15.82 1.78 6.49
N SER A 176 15.66 0.63 5.80
CA SER A 176 15.57 0.61 4.33
C SER A 176 14.16 0.93 3.83
N TRP A 177 13.16 0.77 4.69
CA TRP A 177 11.77 1.02 4.35
C TRP A 177 11.42 2.49 4.46
N GLN A 178 10.82 2.99 3.40
CA GLN A 178 10.23 4.31 3.30
C GLN A 178 8.71 4.18 3.29
N LEU A 179 8.03 5.18 3.83
CA LEU A 179 6.57 5.21 3.91
C LEU A 179 6.05 6.62 3.59
N ARG A 180 5.00 6.69 2.77
CA ARG A 180 4.16 7.87 2.59
C ARG A 180 2.72 7.49 2.92
N GLU A 181 2.08 8.31 3.73
CA GLU A 181 0.67 8.15 4.09
C GLU A 181 -0.09 9.43 3.75
N TRP A 182 -1.34 9.28 3.31
CA TRP A 182 -2.21 10.43 3.08
C TRP A 182 -3.68 10.08 3.28
N ALA A 183 -4.51 11.13 3.36
CA ALA A 183 -5.96 11.02 3.34
C ALA A 183 -6.49 11.19 1.93
N ILE A 184 -7.54 10.45 1.58
CA ILE A 184 -8.35 10.75 0.40
C ILE A 184 -9.75 11.11 0.91
N GLY A 185 -10.01 12.42 0.95
CA GLY A 185 -11.16 12.97 1.68
C GLY A 185 -11.11 12.61 3.17
N ALA A 186 -12.29 12.54 3.81
CA ALA A 186 -12.43 12.14 5.21
C ALA A 186 -12.52 10.62 5.40
N ASP A 187 -12.78 9.87 4.33
CA ASP A 187 -13.27 8.49 4.42
C ASP A 187 -12.21 7.43 4.12
N PHE A 188 -11.02 7.82 3.63
CA PHE A 188 -10.01 6.85 3.21
C PHE A 188 -8.61 7.20 3.71
N ARG A 189 -7.86 6.15 4.08
CA ARG A 189 -6.41 6.20 4.29
C ARG A 189 -5.71 5.47 3.18
N ALA A 190 -4.61 6.05 2.73
CA ALA A 190 -3.74 5.46 1.74
C ALA A 190 -2.30 5.42 2.27
N ALA A 191 -1.57 4.40 1.86
CA ALA A 191 -0.17 4.24 2.19
C ALA A 191 0.60 3.73 0.96
N LEU A 192 1.79 4.29 0.75
CA LEU A 192 2.79 3.77 -0.18
C LEU A 192 4.02 3.41 0.63
N ALA A 193 4.41 2.15 0.62
CA ALA A 193 5.64 1.67 1.23
C ALA A 193 6.60 1.22 0.13
N TRP A 194 7.88 1.53 0.26
CA TRP A 194 8.89 1.09 -0.69
C TRP A 194 10.27 0.96 -0.05
N GLN A 195 11.15 0.24 -0.73
CA GLN A 195 12.58 0.25 -0.46
C GLN A 195 13.36 0.31 -1.79
N PRO A 196 14.56 0.91 -1.82
CA PRO A 196 15.45 0.85 -2.98
C PRO A 196 15.82 -0.60 -3.34
N LEU A 197 16.05 -0.86 -4.62
CA LEU A 197 16.62 -2.14 -5.11
C LEU A 197 18.14 -2.21 -4.93
#